data_AF-A0A1V9YG82-F1
#
_entry.id   AF-A0A1V9YG82-F1
#
_cell.length_a   1.000
_cell.length_b   1.000
_cell.length_c   1.000
_cell.angle_alpha   90.00
_cell.angle_beta   90.00
_cell.angle_gamma   90.00
#
_symmetry.space_group_name_H-M   'P 1'
#
loop_
_entity.id
_entity.type
_entity.pdbx_description
1 polymer ?
#
loop_
_entity_poly.entity_id
_entity_poly.type
_entity_poly.pdbx_seq_one_letter_code
_entity_poly.pdbx_strand_id
1 'polypeptide(L)'
;MIGFSVVAKRFLNLWNFLVLALACAVLIVTIYILTCQSDVHAVPSLGYIAAVVCAGILVFLSGLGLYGLRRHRHCITTGKRNFALGSYVILGLATGVVLVLAGSVALTLNSVVAESQGIDFADVRVGYLEEAMIESLHSYAEATPAGWTNMQNNWFCCGYYNTTALADFIELEAAAHARTLNAMPGIYCTTNCTTGLAACPKPTQTWCRDVFLKNAATNNAYVGWTSVVAGGAQLFAIVLGVYILMCDIRMLQQKSSRHLVQEKA
;
A
#
# COMPACT_ATOMS: atom_id res chain seq x y z
N MET A 1 10.56 25.59 26.75
CA MET A 1 9.64 24.44 26.64
C MET A 1 8.23 24.78 26.14
N ILE A 2 7.65 25.94 26.49
CA ILE A 2 6.28 26.33 26.07
C ILE A 2 6.16 26.47 24.54
N GLY A 3 7.14 27.14 23.89
CA GLY A 3 7.13 27.33 22.43
C GLY A 3 7.11 26.04 21.63
N PHE A 4 7.92 25.05 22.00
CA PHE A 4 7.98 23.75 21.33
C PHE A 4 6.67 22.97 21.44
N SER A 5 6.00 23.00 22.60
CA SER A 5 4.69 22.33 22.77
C SER A 5 3.60 22.95 21.89
N VAL A 6 3.61 24.27 21.68
CA VAL A 6 2.65 24.95 20.79
C VAL A 6 2.88 24.56 19.34
N VAL A 7 4.15 24.53 18.90
CA VAL A 7 4.51 24.13 17.53
C VAL A 7 4.12 22.67 17.28
N ALA A 8 4.46 21.76 18.20
CA ALA A 8 4.12 20.34 18.10
C ALA A 8 2.61 20.11 17.96
N LYS A 9 1.78 20.82 18.76
CA LYS A 9 0.31 20.73 18.68
C LYS A 9 -0.22 21.24 17.34
N ARG A 10 0.29 22.36 16.83
CA ARG A 10 -0.14 22.91 15.54
C ARG A 10 0.22 21.98 14.39
N PHE A 11 1.45 21.47 14.39
CA PHE A 11 1.89 20.47 13.41
C PHE A 11 1.01 19.23 13.45
N LEU A 12 0.78 18.65 14.63
CA LEU A 12 -0.06 17.47 14.77
C LEU A 12 -1.51 17.69 14.34
N ASN A 13 -2.06 18.87 14.62
CA ASN A 13 -3.40 19.21 14.19
C ASN A 13 -3.48 19.32 12.66
N LEU A 14 -2.50 19.97 12.02
CA LEU A 14 -2.42 20.07 10.56
C LEU A 14 -2.22 18.69 9.91
N TRP A 15 -1.27 17.90 10.40
CA TRP A 15 -0.96 16.57 9.89
C TRP A 15 -2.18 15.65 9.95
N ASN A 16 -2.82 15.54 11.12
CA ASN A 16 -4.01 14.70 11.26
C ASN A 16 -5.19 15.20 10.41
N PHE A 17 -5.33 16.52 10.21
CA PHE A 17 -6.35 17.05 9.31
C PHE A 17 -6.08 16.67 7.84
N LEU A 18 -4.84 16.78 7.38
CA LEU A 18 -4.47 16.39 6.02
C LEU A 18 -4.69 14.89 5.79
N VAL A 19 -4.26 14.04 6.74
CA VAL A 19 -4.47 12.59 6.68
C VAL A 19 -5.98 12.27 6.65
N LEU A 20 -6.79 12.94 7.48
CA LEU A 20 -8.24 12.75 7.47
C LEU A 20 -8.86 13.12 6.12
N ALA A 21 -8.52 14.29 5.58
CA ALA A 21 -9.08 14.77 4.32
C ALA A 21 -8.73 13.83 3.16
N LEU A 22 -7.47 13.40 3.07
CA LEU A 22 -7.00 12.47 2.04
C LEU A 22 -7.64 11.09 2.21
N ALA A 23 -7.72 10.56 3.44
CA ALA A 23 -8.34 9.26 3.69
C ALA A 23 -9.83 9.26 3.36
N CYS A 24 -10.56 10.33 3.70
CA CYS A 24 -11.96 10.49 3.28
C CYS A 24 -12.10 10.54 1.76
N ALA A 25 -11.24 11.28 1.07
CA ALA A 25 -11.27 11.34 -0.40
C ALA A 25 -11.03 9.96 -1.03
N VAL A 26 -10.01 9.23 -0.58
CA VAL A 26 -9.72 7.86 -1.04
C VAL A 26 -10.88 6.93 -0.75
N LEU A 27 -11.45 6.98 0.45
CA LEU A 27 -12.59 6.14 0.84
C LEU A 27 -13.81 6.39 -0.08
N ILE A 28 -14.15 7.66 -0.31
CA ILE A 28 -15.29 8.04 -1.18
C ILE A 28 -15.06 7.56 -2.61
N VAL A 29 -13.88 7.81 -3.18
CA VAL A 29 -13.55 7.40 -4.56
C VAL A 29 -13.56 5.87 -4.69
N THR A 30 -12.99 5.16 -3.72
CA THR A 30 -12.94 3.69 -3.75
C THR A 30 -14.34 3.08 -3.63
N ILE A 31 -15.17 3.59 -2.72
CA ILE A 31 -16.56 3.16 -2.59
C ILE A 31 -17.34 3.45 -3.87
N TYR A 32 -17.18 4.64 -4.44
CA TYR A 32 -17.83 5.00 -5.71
C TYR A 32 -17.48 4.02 -6.83
N ILE A 33 -16.20 3.68 -6.98
CA ILE A 33 -15.74 2.69 -7.97
C ILE A 33 -16.41 1.33 -7.71
N LEU A 34 -16.39 0.85 -6.48
CA LEU A 34 -17.01 -0.43 -6.09
C LEU A 34 -18.52 -0.49 -6.33
N THR A 35 -19.24 0.62 -6.14
CA THR A 35 -20.70 0.66 -6.25
C THR A 35 -21.21 1.03 -7.64
N CYS A 36 -20.44 1.79 -8.43
CA CYS A 36 -20.92 2.41 -9.66
C CYS A 36 -20.20 1.95 -10.93
N GLN A 37 -19.04 1.28 -10.84
CA GLN A 37 -18.33 0.81 -12.03
C GLN A 37 -18.85 -0.59 -12.43
N SER A 38 -19.34 -0.70 -13.68
CA SER A 38 -19.86 -1.96 -14.25
C SER A 38 -18.78 -3.02 -14.50
N ASP A 39 -17.51 -2.60 -14.59
CA ASP A 39 -16.36 -3.47 -14.80
C ASP A 39 -15.71 -3.86 -13.46
N VAL A 40 -16.44 -4.64 -12.66
CA VAL A 40 -16.06 -5.12 -11.32
C VAL A 40 -14.76 -5.95 -11.32
N HIS A 41 -14.24 -6.31 -12.49
CA HIS A 41 -13.12 -7.23 -12.66
C HIS A 41 -11.83 -6.60 -13.21
N ALA A 42 -11.77 -5.30 -13.50
CA ALA A 42 -10.55 -4.71 -14.10
C ALA A 42 -9.37 -4.57 -13.12
N VAL A 43 -9.63 -4.59 -11.81
CA VAL A 43 -8.62 -4.61 -10.74
C VAL A 43 -9.05 -5.71 -9.77
N PRO A 44 -8.14 -6.58 -9.28
CA PRO A 44 -8.50 -7.62 -8.32
C PRO A 44 -9.26 -7.00 -7.15
N SER A 45 -10.44 -7.56 -6.83
CA SER A 45 -11.36 -7.07 -5.78
C SER A 45 -10.65 -6.84 -4.44
N LEU A 46 -9.59 -7.61 -4.18
CA LEU A 46 -8.70 -7.48 -3.04
C LEU A 46 -8.08 -6.07 -2.90
N GLY A 47 -7.68 -5.43 -4.00
CA GLY A 47 -7.07 -4.10 -3.99
C GLY A 47 -8.04 -3.01 -3.53
N TYR A 48 -9.28 -3.07 -4.01
CA TYR A 48 -10.32 -2.13 -3.57
C TYR A 48 -10.75 -2.37 -2.13
N ILE A 49 -10.90 -3.63 -1.70
CA ILE A 49 -11.24 -3.96 -0.31
C ILE A 49 -10.12 -3.48 0.62
N ALA A 50 -8.85 -3.73 0.27
CA ALA A 50 -7.70 -3.25 1.03
C ALA A 50 -7.68 -1.71 1.12
N ALA A 51 -7.96 -1.02 0.01
CA ALA A 51 -8.04 0.44 0.00
C ALA A 51 -9.14 0.99 0.91
N VAL A 52 -10.34 0.38 0.92
CA VAL A 52 -11.44 0.74 1.83
C VAL A 52 -11.03 0.56 3.29
N VAL A 53 -10.47 -0.61 3.63
CA VAL A 53 -10.04 -0.92 5.01
C VAL A 53 -8.95 0.05 5.46
N CYS A 54 -7.93 0.26 4.64
CA CYS A 54 -6.82 1.19 4.94
C CYS A 54 -7.33 2.63 5.12
N ALA A 55 -8.17 3.12 4.21
CA ALA A 55 -8.74 4.46 4.32
C ALA A 55 -9.63 4.61 5.57
N GLY A 56 -10.44 3.60 5.89
CA GLY A 56 -11.24 3.58 7.12
C GLY A 56 -10.40 3.65 8.40
N ILE A 57 -9.30 2.89 8.46
CA ILE A 57 -8.35 2.93 9.59
C ILE A 57 -7.72 4.32 9.71
N LEU A 58 -7.30 4.92 8.59
CA LEU A 58 -6.70 6.27 8.59
C LEU A 58 -7.68 7.34 9.06
N VAL A 59 -8.95 7.27 8.64
CA VAL A 59 -10.02 8.16 9.12
C VAL A 59 -10.20 8.01 10.63
N PHE A 60 -10.25 6.77 11.14
CA PHE A 60 -10.38 6.51 12.56
C PHE A 60 -9.19 7.05 13.37
N LEU A 61 -7.95 6.78 12.93
CA LEU A 61 -6.73 7.24 13.60
C LEU A 61 -6.61 8.76 13.61
N SER A 62 -6.82 9.40 12.46
CA SER A 62 -6.77 10.86 12.37
C SER A 62 -7.87 11.52 13.20
N GLY A 63 -9.06 10.92 13.26
CA GLY A 63 -10.15 11.32 14.16
C GLY A 63 -9.75 11.26 15.63
N LEU A 64 -9.13 10.16 16.08
CA LEU A 64 -8.60 10.03 17.45
C LEU A 64 -7.53 11.08 17.76
N GLY A 65 -6.61 11.32 16.83
CA GLY A 65 -5.57 12.34 16.96
C GLY A 65 -6.13 13.75 17.14
N LEU A 66 -7.03 14.17 16.24
CA LEU A 66 -7.69 15.48 16.32
C LEU A 66 -8.54 15.62 17.58
N TYR A 67 -9.30 14.59 17.93
CA TYR A 67 -10.13 14.58 19.13
C TYR A 67 -9.30 14.67 20.41
N GLY A 68 -8.22 13.89 20.50
CA GLY A 68 -7.28 13.91 21.62
C GLY A 68 -6.61 15.27 21.79
N LEU A 69 -6.22 15.92 20.69
CA LEU A 69 -5.64 17.28 20.73
C LEU A 69 -6.64 18.34 21.19
N ARG A 70 -7.90 18.27 20.74
CA ARG A 70 -8.96 19.20 21.17
C ARG A 70 -9.30 19.05 22.65
N ARG A 71 -9.40 17.80 23.13
CA ARG A 71 -9.77 17.51 24.53
C ARG A 71 -8.61 17.67 25.51
N HIS A 72 -7.39 17.89 25.00
CA HIS A 72 -6.17 18.04 25.77
C HIS A 72 -6.28 19.02 26.96
N ARG A 73 -6.78 20.25 26.73
CA ARG A 73 -6.91 21.25 27.82
C ARG A 73 -7.89 20.78 28.89
N HIS A 74 -9.01 20.19 28.47
CA HIS A 74 -10.06 19.70 29.36
C HIS A 74 -9.59 18.52 30.23
N CYS A 75 -8.85 17.57 29.65
CA CYS A 75 -8.27 16.42 30.37
C CYS A 75 -7.32 16.88 31.49
N ILE A 76 -6.44 17.84 31.20
CA ILE A 76 -5.50 18.38 32.20
C ILE A 76 -6.24 19.15 33.29
N THR A 77 -7.21 19.98 32.92
CA THR A 77 -7.98 20.75 33.91
C THR A 77 -8.78 19.85 34.84
N THR A 78 -9.28 18.71 34.35
CA THR A 78 -10.11 17.76 35.12
C THR A 78 -9.31 16.65 35.78
N GLY A 79 -7.99 16.60 35.60
CA GLY A 79 -7.15 15.53 36.19
C GLY A 79 -7.28 14.17 35.49
N LYS A 80 -7.93 14.09 34.32
CA LYS A 80 -8.24 12.84 33.62
C LYS A 80 -7.20 12.51 32.55
N ARG A 81 -6.97 11.21 32.31
CA ARG A 81 -6.06 10.73 31.26
C ARG A 81 -6.66 10.95 29.86
N ASN A 82 -5.83 11.31 28.89
CA ASN A 82 -6.22 11.50 27.49
C ASN A 82 -6.13 10.18 26.71
N PHE A 83 -7.11 9.29 26.90
CA PHE A 83 -7.14 7.98 26.25
C PHE A 83 -7.15 8.06 24.72
N ALA A 84 -7.82 9.05 24.13
CA ALA A 84 -7.86 9.21 22.68
C ALA A 84 -6.48 9.50 22.08
N LEU A 85 -5.71 10.40 22.69
CA LEU A 85 -4.34 10.68 22.26
C LEU A 85 -3.41 9.48 22.51
N GLY A 86 -3.62 8.75 23.60
CA GLY A 86 -2.90 7.50 23.88
C GLY A 86 -3.15 6.41 22.84
N SER A 87 -4.41 6.15 22.48
CA SER A 87 -4.77 5.19 21.44
C SER A 87 -4.23 5.61 20.07
N TYR A 88 -4.29 6.91 19.74
CA TYR A 88 -3.68 7.45 18.52
C TYR A 88 -2.17 7.14 18.45
N VAL A 89 -1.44 7.34 19.55
CA VAL A 89 0.01 7.06 19.61
C VAL A 89 0.30 5.57 19.41
N ILE A 90 -0.40 4.68 20.13
CA ILE A 90 -0.13 3.23 20.07
C ILE A 90 -0.48 2.68 18.69
N LEU A 91 -1.70 2.93 18.23
CA LEU A 91 -2.15 2.40 16.95
C LEU A 91 -1.38 3.04 15.80
N GLY A 92 -1.14 4.36 15.87
CA GLY A 92 -0.35 5.08 14.89
C GLY A 92 1.07 4.54 14.77
N LEU A 93 1.70 4.11 15.87
CA LEU A 93 3.05 3.53 15.84
C LEU A 93 3.07 2.25 15.03
N ALA A 94 2.12 1.35 15.28
CA ALA A 94 1.98 0.13 14.49
C ALA A 94 1.78 0.46 13.00
N THR A 95 0.90 1.42 12.67
CA THR A 95 0.65 1.81 11.28
C THR A 95 1.89 2.43 10.62
N GLY A 96 2.60 3.30 11.33
CA GLY A 96 3.82 3.96 10.82
C GLY A 96 4.93 2.95 10.54
N VAL A 97 5.15 1.98 11.43
CA VAL A 97 6.14 0.90 11.23
C VAL A 97 5.76 0.04 10.02
N VAL A 98 4.51 -0.39 9.93
CA VAL A 98 4.03 -1.20 8.80
C VAL A 98 4.21 -0.47 7.47
N LEU A 99 3.90 0.83 7.41
CA LEU A 99 4.08 1.65 6.21
C LEU A 99 5.54 1.77 5.78
N VAL A 100 6.46 2.01 6.73
CA VAL A 100 7.90 2.09 6.42
C VAL A 100 8.42 0.75 5.93
N LEU A 101 8.03 -0.35 6.59
CA LEU A 101 8.42 -1.70 6.19
C LEU A 101 7.88 -2.05 4.79
N ALA A 102 6.59 -1.85 4.55
CA ALA A 102 5.97 -2.09 3.24
C ALA A 102 6.62 -1.25 2.14
N GLY A 103 6.92 0.03 2.42
CA GLY A 103 7.62 0.90 1.48
C GLY A 103 9.05 0.44 1.20
N SER A 104 9.78 0.01 2.22
CA SER A 104 11.14 -0.53 2.06
C SER A 104 11.13 -1.81 1.22
N VAL A 105 10.17 -2.71 1.45
CA VAL A 105 9.99 -3.94 0.67
C VAL A 105 9.68 -3.60 -0.79
N ALA A 106 8.75 -2.67 -1.04
CA ALA A 106 8.44 -2.19 -2.39
C ALA A 106 9.67 -1.62 -3.12
N LEU A 107 10.53 -0.86 -2.43
CA LEU A 107 11.78 -0.37 -3.01
C LEU A 107 12.77 -1.50 -3.30
N THR A 108 12.88 -2.50 -2.41
CA THR A 108 13.78 -3.65 -2.64
C THR A 108 13.32 -4.53 -3.79
N LEU A 109 12.00 -4.68 -3.99
CA LEU A 109 11.41 -5.41 -5.11
C LEU A 109 11.83 -4.85 -6.47
N ASN A 110 12.21 -3.57 -6.57
CA ASN A 110 12.72 -3.02 -7.84
C ASN A 110 14.01 -3.68 -8.32
N SER A 111 14.88 -4.12 -7.41
CA SER A 111 16.09 -4.86 -7.80
C SER A 111 15.74 -6.20 -8.43
N VAL A 112 14.85 -6.96 -7.80
CA VAL A 112 14.33 -8.24 -8.29
C VAL A 112 13.59 -8.07 -9.63
N VAL A 113 12.80 -6.99 -9.78
CA VAL A 113 12.11 -6.67 -11.05
C VAL A 113 13.11 -6.34 -12.16
N ALA A 114 14.20 -5.63 -11.85
CA ALA A 114 15.23 -5.31 -12.84
C ALA A 114 15.99 -6.58 -13.30
N GLU A 115 16.32 -7.48 -12.37
CA GLU A 115 16.93 -8.78 -12.67
C GLU A 115 15.99 -9.67 -13.50
N SER A 116 14.70 -9.71 -13.14
CA SER A 116 13.64 -10.35 -13.93
C SER A 116 13.60 -9.80 -15.36
N GLN A 117 13.61 -8.48 -15.57
CA GLN A 117 13.63 -7.90 -16.93
C GLN A 117 14.83 -8.36 -17.76
N GLY A 118 15.98 -8.59 -17.13
CA GLY A 118 17.19 -9.13 -17.75
C GLY A 118 17.20 -10.63 -17.99
N ILE A 119 16.16 -11.37 -17.55
CA ILE A 119 16.14 -12.84 -17.53
C ILE A 119 17.32 -13.38 -16.68
N ASP A 120 17.70 -12.64 -15.64
CA ASP A 120 18.75 -13.04 -14.72
C ASP A 120 18.13 -13.74 -13.51
N PHE A 121 18.17 -15.08 -13.53
CA PHE A 121 17.65 -15.94 -12.47
C PHE A 121 18.73 -16.41 -11.49
N ALA A 122 19.85 -15.69 -11.40
CA ALA A 122 20.87 -15.98 -10.39
C ALA A 122 20.33 -15.83 -8.95
N ASP A 123 19.38 -14.91 -8.74
CA ASP A 123 18.65 -14.79 -7.48
C ASP A 123 17.33 -15.57 -7.55
N VAL A 124 17.14 -16.52 -6.62
CA VAL A 124 15.93 -17.36 -6.51
C VAL A 124 14.65 -16.51 -6.36
N ARG A 125 14.75 -15.29 -5.80
CA ARG A 125 13.62 -14.37 -5.66
C ARG A 125 13.03 -13.95 -7.01
N VAL A 126 13.84 -13.94 -8.07
CA VAL A 126 13.38 -13.64 -9.43
C VAL A 126 12.45 -14.75 -9.93
N GLY A 127 12.80 -16.01 -9.68
CA GLY A 127 11.93 -17.15 -9.99
C GLY A 127 10.59 -17.08 -9.26
N TYR A 128 10.61 -16.84 -7.95
CA TYR A 128 9.38 -16.68 -7.16
C TYR A 128 8.51 -15.51 -7.61
N LEU A 129 9.12 -14.40 -8.04
CA LEU A 129 8.38 -13.27 -8.60
C LEU A 129 7.66 -13.66 -9.89
N GLU A 130 8.35 -14.35 -10.81
CA GLU A 130 7.76 -14.82 -12.06
C GLU A 130 6.62 -15.81 -11.82
N GLU A 131 6.83 -16.79 -10.95
CA GLU A 131 5.81 -17.79 -10.61
C GLU A 131 4.57 -17.15 -10.01
N ALA A 132 4.74 -16.26 -9.02
CA ALA A 132 3.63 -15.54 -8.40
C ALA A 132 2.89 -14.64 -9.41
N MET A 133 3.60 -14.02 -10.34
CA MET A 133 2.98 -13.24 -11.42
C MET A 133 2.16 -14.13 -12.35
N ILE A 134 2.72 -15.25 -12.81
CA ILE A 134 2.04 -16.19 -13.70
C ILE A 134 0.81 -16.78 -13.02
N GLU A 135 0.95 -17.26 -11.78
CA GLU A 135 -0.13 -17.86 -11.01
C GLU A 135 -1.27 -16.85 -10.77
N SER A 136 -0.94 -15.63 -10.34
CA SER A 136 -1.94 -14.58 -10.12
C SER A 136 -2.65 -14.19 -11.42
N LEU A 137 -1.93 -14.11 -12.54
CA LEU A 137 -2.51 -13.80 -13.84
C LEU A 137 -3.37 -14.94 -14.37
N HIS A 138 -2.93 -16.18 -14.18
CA HIS A 138 -3.67 -17.36 -14.58
C HIS A 138 -4.98 -17.47 -13.81
N SER A 139 -4.94 -17.37 -12.48
CA SER A 139 -6.14 -17.37 -11.63
C SER A 139 -7.13 -16.26 -12.04
N TYR A 140 -6.63 -15.07 -12.36
CA TYR A 140 -7.44 -13.97 -12.86
C TYR A 140 -8.07 -14.28 -14.24
N ALA A 141 -7.29 -14.82 -15.17
CA ALA A 141 -7.72 -15.17 -16.50
C ALA A 141 -8.73 -16.33 -16.50
N GLU A 142 -8.59 -17.30 -15.60
CA GLU A 142 -9.57 -18.37 -15.39
C GLU A 142 -10.89 -17.84 -14.85
N ALA A 143 -10.84 -16.95 -13.85
CA ALA A 143 -12.04 -16.34 -13.30
C ALA A 143 -12.73 -15.41 -14.31
N THR A 144 -11.95 -14.69 -15.13
CA THR A 144 -12.45 -13.70 -16.08
C THR A 144 -11.68 -13.72 -17.41
N PRO A 145 -11.99 -14.65 -18.33
CA PRO A 145 -11.27 -14.78 -19.60
C PRO A 145 -11.31 -13.52 -20.46
N ALA A 146 -12.47 -12.84 -20.51
CA ALA A 146 -12.63 -11.57 -21.20
C ALA A 146 -11.81 -10.44 -20.53
N GLY A 147 -11.57 -10.54 -19.22
CA GLY A 147 -10.73 -9.60 -18.46
C GLY A 147 -9.28 -9.64 -18.93
N TRP A 148 -8.72 -10.84 -19.12
CA TRP A 148 -7.37 -10.99 -19.68
C TRP A 148 -7.26 -10.48 -21.11
N THR A 149 -8.23 -10.79 -22.00
CA THR A 149 -8.23 -10.23 -23.35
C THR A 149 -8.32 -8.69 -23.34
N ASN A 150 -9.16 -8.11 -22.49
CA ASN A 150 -9.26 -6.66 -22.34
C ASN A 150 -7.96 -6.04 -21.80
N MET A 151 -7.31 -6.71 -20.85
CA MET A 151 -6.02 -6.27 -20.30
C MET A 151 -4.94 -6.22 -21.39
N GLN A 152 -4.82 -7.30 -22.17
CA GLN A 152 -3.90 -7.35 -23.32
C GLN A 152 -4.16 -6.20 -24.31
N ASN A 153 -5.44 -5.93 -24.61
CA ASN A 153 -5.83 -4.87 -25.52
C ASN A 153 -5.53 -3.47 -24.98
N ASN A 154 -5.81 -3.23 -23.69
CA ASN A 154 -5.59 -1.94 -23.04
C ASN A 154 -4.10 -1.64 -22.86
N TRP A 155 -3.28 -2.68 -22.74
CA TRP A 155 -1.84 -2.56 -22.51
C TRP A 155 -1.00 -2.75 -23.77
N PHE A 156 -1.65 -2.89 -24.93
CA PHE A 156 -0.98 -3.01 -26.23
C PHE A 156 0.05 -4.14 -26.24
N CYS A 157 -0.32 -5.29 -25.65
CA CYS A 157 0.58 -6.42 -25.46
C CYS A 157 -0.11 -7.74 -25.83
N CYS A 158 0.69 -8.81 -25.91
CA CYS A 158 0.18 -10.12 -26.29
C CYS A 158 0.83 -11.24 -25.45
N GLY A 159 0.00 -12.14 -24.93
CA GLY A 159 0.41 -13.30 -24.13
C GLY A 159 1.19 -12.91 -22.87
N TYR A 160 1.67 -13.90 -22.14
CA TYR A 160 2.55 -13.69 -21.00
C TYR A 160 3.99 -13.42 -21.47
N TYR A 161 4.69 -14.45 -21.94
CA TYR A 161 6.08 -14.38 -22.42
C TYR A 161 6.47 -15.64 -23.21
N ASN A 162 7.68 -15.68 -23.78
CA ASN A 162 8.23 -16.89 -24.38
C ASN A 162 8.51 -17.96 -23.32
N THR A 163 7.62 -18.94 -23.20
CA THR A 163 7.70 -20.00 -22.17
C THR A 163 8.94 -20.89 -22.30
N THR A 164 9.58 -20.99 -23.46
CA THR A 164 10.84 -21.78 -23.58
C THR A 164 12.01 -21.08 -22.93
N ALA A 165 12.03 -19.75 -22.89
CA ALA A 165 13.07 -18.98 -22.22
C ALA A 165 12.94 -19.03 -20.69
N LEU A 166 11.75 -19.36 -20.17
CA LEU A 166 11.46 -19.46 -18.74
C LEU A 166 11.51 -20.88 -18.22
N ALA A 167 11.34 -21.90 -19.08
CA ALA A 167 11.08 -23.28 -18.67
C ALA A 167 12.13 -23.90 -17.74
N ASP A 168 13.38 -23.44 -17.81
CA ASP A 168 14.48 -23.94 -16.97
C ASP A 168 14.56 -23.24 -15.60
N PHE A 169 13.80 -22.17 -15.38
CA PHE A 169 13.91 -21.28 -14.22
C PHE A 169 12.66 -21.22 -13.35
N ILE A 170 11.53 -21.75 -13.82
CA ILE A 170 10.25 -21.77 -13.10
C ILE A 170 9.72 -23.21 -12.99
N GLU A 171 8.86 -23.44 -12.01
CA GLU A 171 8.18 -24.71 -11.84
C GLU A 171 7.36 -25.13 -13.08
N LEU A 172 7.23 -26.45 -13.27
CA LEU A 172 6.52 -27.05 -14.41
C LEU A 172 5.05 -26.58 -14.49
N GLU A 173 4.42 -26.38 -13.32
CA GLU A 173 3.06 -25.87 -13.19
C GLU A 173 2.95 -24.42 -13.67
N ALA A 174 3.84 -23.54 -13.19
CA ALA A 174 3.92 -22.15 -13.66
C ALA A 174 4.18 -22.09 -15.18
N ALA A 175 5.06 -22.95 -15.72
CA ALA A 175 5.28 -23.03 -17.15
C ALA A 175 4.00 -23.45 -17.92
N ALA A 176 3.19 -24.36 -17.37
CA ALA A 176 1.91 -24.75 -17.94
C ALA A 176 0.90 -23.58 -17.91
N HIS A 177 0.77 -22.90 -16.76
CA HIS A 177 -0.07 -21.71 -16.60
C HIS A 177 0.30 -20.61 -17.61
N ALA A 178 1.60 -20.32 -17.80
CA ALA A 178 2.05 -19.36 -18.81
C ALA A 178 1.66 -19.77 -20.25
N ARG A 179 1.69 -21.06 -20.59
CA ARG A 179 1.21 -21.55 -21.90
C ARG A 179 -0.30 -21.34 -22.06
N THR A 180 -1.10 -21.52 -21.02
CA THR A 180 -2.54 -21.24 -21.08
C THR A 180 -2.82 -19.76 -21.32
N LEU A 181 -2.09 -18.85 -20.66
CA LEU A 181 -2.20 -17.41 -20.85
C LEU A 181 -1.83 -17.01 -22.29
N ASN A 182 -0.80 -17.65 -22.86
CA ASN A 182 -0.39 -17.46 -24.24
C ASN A 182 -1.40 -18.01 -25.28
N ALA A 183 -2.22 -18.99 -24.90
CA ALA A 183 -3.25 -19.53 -25.77
C ALA A 183 -4.49 -18.61 -25.86
N MET A 184 -4.64 -17.66 -24.94
CA MET A 184 -5.80 -16.76 -24.96
C MET A 184 -5.64 -15.67 -26.03
N PRO A 185 -6.59 -15.53 -26.97
CA PRO A 185 -6.47 -14.57 -28.06
C PRO A 185 -6.65 -13.11 -27.56
N GLY A 186 -6.01 -12.19 -28.29
CA GLY A 186 -6.14 -10.75 -28.13
C GLY A 186 -5.92 -10.03 -29.45
N ILE A 187 -6.24 -8.73 -29.55
CA ILE A 187 -6.11 -7.95 -30.79
C ILE A 187 -4.66 -7.92 -31.28
N TYR A 188 -3.70 -7.99 -30.36
CA TYR A 188 -2.26 -7.96 -30.63
C TYR A 188 -1.61 -9.35 -30.75
N CYS A 189 -2.41 -10.43 -30.61
CA CYS A 189 -1.97 -11.80 -30.82
C CYS A 189 -2.41 -12.29 -32.21
N THR A 190 -1.52 -12.94 -32.95
CA THR A 190 -1.77 -13.44 -34.31
C THR A 190 -2.55 -14.76 -34.32
N THR A 191 -2.39 -15.61 -33.30
CA THR A 191 -3.15 -16.83 -32.91
C THR A 191 -2.45 -17.43 -31.66
N ASN A 192 -2.90 -18.57 -31.10
CA ASN A 192 -2.28 -19.28 -29.96
C ASN A 192 -0.75 -19.09 -29.90
N CYS A 193 -0.26 -18.30 -28.94
CA CYS A 193 1.16 -18.00 -28.77
C CYS A 193 1.92 -19.15 -28.07
N THR A 194 1.48 -20.38 -28.31
CA THR A 194 2.08 -21.60 -27.77
C THR A 194 3.29 -22.00 -28.62
N THR A 195 4.19 -22.78 -28.01
CA THR A 195 5.47 -23.19 -28.61
C THR A 195 5.30 -23.80 -30.01
N GLY A 196 6.11 -23.33 -30.98
CA GLY A 196 6.20 -23.93 -32.32
C GLY A 196 5.44 -23.22 -33.44
N LEU A 197 4.72 -22.13 -33.15
CA LEU A 197 4.06 -21.28 -34.15
C LEU A 197 4.77 -19.91 -34.26
N ALA A 198 5.04 -19.45 -35.49
CA ALA A 198 5.37 -18.03 -35.75
C ALA A 198 4.05 -17.23 -35.74
N ALA A 199 3.88 -16.05 -35.17
CA ALA A 199 4.78 -15.09 -34.55
C ALA A 199 3.96 -14.30 -33.51
N CYS A 200 4.21 -14.58 -32.23
CA CYS A 200 3.75 -13.73 -31.13
C CYS A 200 4.94 -13.07 -30.44
N PRO A 201 4.82 -11.81 -30.04
CA PRO A 201 3.72 -10.89 -30.35
C PRO A 201 3.70 -10.52 -31.85
N LYS A 202 2.61 -9.87 -32.34
CA LYS A 202 2.60 -9.29 -33.70
C LYS A 202 3.87 -8.44 -33.92
N PRO A 203 4.41 -8.34 -35.15
CA PRO A 203 5.51 -7.41 -35.44
C PRO A 203 5.16 -6.02 -34.89
N THR A 204 6.11 -5.37 -34.20
CA THR A 204 5.95 -4.07 -33.47
C THR A 204 5.24 -4.11 -32.11
N GLN A 205 4.77 -5.28 -31.66
CA GLN A 205 4.11 -5.42 -30.35
C GLN A 205 5.05 -6.06 -29.31
N THR A 206 4.68 -5.95 -28.04
CA THR A 206 5.49 -6.43 -26.90
C THR A 206 4.77 -7.53 -26.13
N TRP A 207 5.53 -8.35 -25.39
CA TRP A 207 4.97 -9.31 -24.45
C TRP A 207 4.35 -8.58 -23.27
N CYS A 208 3.23 -9.09 -22.72
CA CYS A 208 2.63 -8.43 -21.57
C CYS A 208 3.55 -8.45 -20.35
N ARG A 209 4.37 -9.49 -20.18
CA ARG A 209 5.40 -9.54 -19.13
C ARG A 209 6.28 -8.29 -19.11
N ASP A 210 6.76 -7.84 -20.27
CA ASP A 210 7.65 -6.67 -20.34
C ASP A 210 6.91 -5.39 -19.90
N VAL A 211 5.64 -5.26 -20.29
CA VAL A 211 4.78 -4.15 -19.86
C VAL A 211 4.49 -4.21 -18.35
N PHE A 212 4.18 -5.40 -17.81
CA PHE A 212 3.99 -5.63 -16.37
C PHE A 212 5.23 -5.23 -15.58
N LEU A 213 6.39 -5.75 -15.94
CA LEU A 213 7.63 -5.51 -15.21
C LEU A 213 8.05 -4.04 -15.30
N LYS A 214 7.86 -3.39 -16.45
CA LYS A 214 8.13 -1.96 -16.61
C LYS A 214 7.21 -1.11 -15.75
N ASN A 215 5.92 -1.44 -15.72
CA ASN A 215 4.94 -0.78 -14.87
C ASN A 215 5.23 -1.04 -13.39
N ALA A 216 5.60 -2.27 -13.02
CA ALA A 216 5.96 -2.65 -11.66
C ALA A 216 7.19 -1.86 -11.18
N ALA A 217 8.27 -1.81 -11.96
CA ALA A 217 9.48 -1.07 -11.61
C ALA A 217 9.19 0.42 -11.34
N THR A 218 8.36 1.03 -12.20
CA THR A 218 7.99 2.44 -12.08
C THR A 218 7.10 2.66 -10.86
N ASN A 219 6.04 1.86 -10.71
CA ASN A 219 5.05 2.01 -9.65
C ASN A 219 5.61 1.66 -8.27
N ASN A 220 6.41 0.61 -8.14
CA ASN A 220 7.04 0.21 -6.89
C ASN A 220 7.98 1.30 -6.35
N ALA A 221 8.68 2.04 -7.23
CA ALA A 221 9.48 3.20 -6.82
C ALA A 221 8.60 4.30 -6.19
N TYR A 222 7.49 4.66 -6.86
CA TYR A 222 6.57 5.68 -6.35
C TYR A 222 5.87 5.24 -5.07
N VAL A 223 5.31 4.02 -5.04
CA VAL A 223 4.67 3.42 -3.86
C VAL A 223 5.65 3.30 -2.70
N GLY A 224 6.88 2.85 -2.99
CA GLY A 224 7.95 2.72 -2.02
C GLY A 224 8.30 4.05 -1.34
N TRP A 225 8.65 5.07 -2.14
CA TRP A 225 9.00 6.39 -1.61
C TRP A 225 7.85 7.06 -0.87
N THR A 226 6.65 7.03 -1.45
CA THR A 226 5.47 7.64 -0.81
C THR A 226 5.15 6.96 0.53
N SER A 227 5.24 5.62 0.61
CA SER A 227 5.01 4.88 1.84
C SER A 227 6.09 5.15 2.89
N VAL A 228 7.37 5.20 2.51
CA VAL A 228 8.47 5.52 3.43
C VAL A 228 8.36 6.95 3.96
N VAL A 229 8.08 7.94 3.11
CA VAL A 229 7.94 9.34 3.53
C VAL A 229 6.70 9.52 4.40
N ALA A 230 5.55 8.97 4.02
CA ALA A 230 4.33 9.05 4.80
C ALA A 230 4.47 8.32 6.16
N GLY A 231 5.07 7.12 6.16
CA GLY A 231 5.36 6.37 7.37
C GLY A 231 6.34 7.11 8.29
N GLY A 232 7.41 7.69 7.73
CA GLY A 232 8.36 8.51 8.48
C GLY A 232 7.72 9.76 9.10
N ALA A 233 6.87 10.47 8.33
CA ALA A 233 6.11 11.61 8.83
C ALA A 233 5.13 11.20 9.95
N GLN A 234 4.49 10.04 9.81
CA GLN A 234 3.62 9.48 10.84
C GLN A 234 4.39 9.14 12.12
N LEU A 235 5.56 8.50 12.01
CA LEU A 235 6.44 8.21 13.14
C LEU A 235 6.91 9.49 13.85
N PHE A 236 7.28 10.52 13.08
CA PHE A 236 7.62 11.83 13.63
C PHE A 236 6.43 12.46 14.38
N ALA A 237 5.23 12.41 13.80
CA ALA A 237 4.00 12.85 14.47
C ALA A 237 3.78 12.10 15.80
N ILE A 238 4.06 10.80 15.84
CA ILE A 238 3.91 10.00 17.06
C ILE A 238 4.91 10.41 18.13
N VAL A 239 6.17 10.68 17.77
CA VAL A 239 7.17 11.21 18.71
C VAL A 239 6.68 12.53 19.34
N LEU A 240 6.09 13.42 18.54
CA LEU A 240 5.46 14.64 19.04
C LEU A 240 4.25 14.35 19.94
N GLY A 241 3.43 13.36 19.59
CA GLY A 241 2.28 12.92 20.38
C GLY A 241 2.69 12.37 21.76
N VAL A 242 3.73 11.53 21.79
CA VAL A 242 4.35 11.00 23.02
C VAL A 242 4.91 12.14 23.86
N TYR A 243 5.63 13.08 23.25
CA TYR A 243 6.15 14.25 23.96
C TYR A 243 5.02 15.03 24.65
N ILE A 244 3.91 15.27 23.95
CA ILE A 244 2.73 15.93 24.52
C ILE A 244 2.12 15.13 25.68
N LEU A 245 1.95 13.82 25.51
CA LEU A 245 1.45 12.92 26.56
C LEU A 245 2.34 12.92 27.81
N MET A 246 3.66 12.91 27.65
CA MET A 246 4.60 12.97 28.77
C MET A 246 4.54 14.32 29.51
N CYS A 247 4.40 15.44 28.79
CA CYS A 247 4.17 16.74 29.40
C CYS A 247 2.87 16.76 30.22
N ASP A 248 1.81 16.10 29.74
CA ASP A 248 0.53 16.01 30.44
C ASP A 248 0.64 15.21 31.74
N ILE A 249 1.32 14.06 31.73
CA ILE A 249 1.53 13.25 32.95
C ILE A 249 2.23 14.07 34.04
N ARG A 250 3.26 14.84 33.67
CA ARG A 250 3.98 15.71 34.62
C ARG A 250 3.08 16.79 35.23
N MET A 251 2.22 17.42 34.41
CA MET A 251 1.30 18.45 34.91
C MET A 251 0.17 17.86 35.78
N LEU A 252 -0.31 16.65 35.47
CA LEU A 252 -1.29 15.92 36.28
C LEU A 252 -0.71 15.57 37.67
N GLN A 253 0.53 15.08 37.72
CA GLN A 253 1.23 14.80 38.97
C GLN A 253 1.35 16.06 39.83
N GLN A 254 1.81 17.18 39.27
CA GLN A 254 1.92 18.45 40.01
C GLN A 254 0.59 18.93 40.60
N LYS A 255 -0.53 18.75 39.88
CA LYS A 255 -1.85 19.15 40.37
C LYS A 255 -2.35 18.24 41.51
N SER A 256 -2.12 16.93 41.39
CA SER A 256 -2.42 15.96 42.47
C SER A 256 -1.59 16.26 43.73
N SER A 257 -0.29 16.56 43.57
CA SER A 257 0.57 16.95 44.68
C SER A 257 0.09 18.21 45.39
N ARG A 258 -0.39 19.22 44.65
CA ARG A 258 -0.91 20.47 45.23
C ARG A 258 -2.23 20.27 45.98
N HIS A 259 -3.13 19.42 45.47
CA HIS A 259 -4.36 19.09 46.19
C HIS A 259 -4.08 18.34 47.50
N LEU A 260 -3.13 17.40 47.51
CA LEU A 260 -2.71 16.70 48.73
C LEU A 260 -2.08 17.61 49.79
N VAL A 261 -1.46 18.72 49.38
CA VAL A 261 -0.91 19.73 50.31
C VAL A 261 -2.02 20.63 50.86
N GLN A 262 -3.03 20.98 50.07
CA GLN A 262 -4.18 21.77 50.54
C GLN A 262 -5.12 21.00 51.47
N GLU A 263 -5.19 19.67 51.39
CA GLU A 263 -5.99 18.86 52.30
C GLU A 263 -5.34 18.65 53.68
N LYS A 264 -4.05 18.97 53.80
CA LYS A 264 -3.26 18.80 55.03
C LYS A 264 -2.97 20.13 55.76
N ALA A 265 -3.42 21.26 55.22
CA ALA A 265 -3.30 22.59 55.81
C ALA A 265 -4.66 23.04 56.35
#